data_AF-A0A1K1LZ49-F1
#
_entry.id   AF-A0A1K1LZ49-F1
#
_cell.length_a   1.000
_cell.length_b   1.000
_cell.length_c   1.000
_cell.angle_alpha   90.00
_cell.angle_beta   90.00
_cell.angle_gamma   90.00
#
_symmetry.space_group_name_H-M   'P 1'
#
loop_
_entity.id
_entity.type
_entity.pdbx_description
1 polymer ?
#
loop_
_entity_poly.entity_id
_entity_poly.type
_entity_poly.pdbx_seq_one_letter_code
_entity_poly.pdbx_strand_id
1 'polypeptide(L)'
;MKSIKQQKVPASRHVFLRTALASALVIAFSPAALADNAIDFRDWDGGVGSTPTLAAGSALNATRDLPKSNYSANPQLAGSAWAHAGGSPWWTFQLTSAADVTVHLAPSAAEAAFKPAFTVWTSGDAKFDGGESAVDHEIATNGWDSPHSFNAVGQLGDFGTYWMSHDPDTGTVYGNMKETLGYANAGAAQAVGGWGESVQHGAFDVSITNDYESGVTGAVGSNWAQLSFTNLQPGWYVVFAGGADHALATTGMNLTVSAVPEPESYAMLLAGLGLLGAMSRRRRSD
;
A
#
# COMPACT_ATOMS: atom_id res chain seq x y z
N MET A 1 83.07 -4.26 12.83
CA MET A 1 83.72 -3.03 13.37
C MET A 1 83.26 -1.85 12.51
N LYS A 2 82.39 -0.99 13.05
CA LYS A 2 82.67 0.44 13.40
C LYS A 2 83.28 1.21 12.22
N SER A 3 82.70 2.29 11.71
CA SER A 3 82.43 3.51 12.46
C SER A 3 81.49 4.49 11.73
N ILE A 4 80.71 5.18 12.56
CA ILE A 4 79.83 6.34 12.37
C ILE A 4 80.63 7.62 12.08
N LYS A 5 80.05 8.57 11.30
CA LYS A 5 79.97 10.05 11.54
C LYS A 5 78.75 10.59 10.77
N GLN A 6 77.66 11.05 11.41
CA GLN A 6 77.37 12.45 11.85
C GLN A 6 77.42 13.45 10.67
N GLN A 7 76.51 14.38 10.36
CA GLN A 7 75.28 14.96 10.96
C GLN A 7 74.87 16.13 10.03
N LYS A 8 73.58 16.33 9.70
CA LYS A 8 72.95 17.65 9.47
C LYS A 8 71.46 17.52 9.09
N VAL A 9 70.62 18.21 9.85
CA VAL A 9 69.20 18.59 9.63
C VAL A 9 69.19 20.12 9.88
N PRO A 10 68.34 21.02 9.30
CA PRO A 10 66.99 20.86 8.72
C PRO A 10 66.75 21.61 7.38
N ALA A 11 65.57 21.41 6.76
CA ALA A 11 64.57 22.47 6.51
C ALA A 11 63.45 21.96 5.57
N SER A 12 62.21 22.14 6.03
CA SER A 12 60.97 21.80 5.33
C SER A 12 60.81 22.57 4.01
N ARG A 13 60.39 21.88 2.95
CA ARG A 13 59.58 22.51 1.89
C ARG A 13 58.42 21.59 1.55
N HIS A 14 57.22 22.04 1.93
CA HIS A 14 55.95 21.47 1.53
C HIS A 14 55.84 21.54 0.00
N VAL A 15 55.89 20.38 -0.66
CA VAL A 15 55.46 20.25 -2.05
C VAL A 15 54.00 19.86 -2.03
N PHE A 16 53.14 20.86 -2.22
CA PHE A 16 51.73 20.66 -2.56
C PHE A 16 51.68 20.01 -3.96
N LEU A 17 51.51 18.69 -4.00
CA LEU A 17 51.12 18.03 -5.23
C LEU A 17 49.61 18.23 -5.39
N ARG A 18 49.24 19.06 -6.37
CA ARG A 18 47.86 19.29 -6.78
C ARG A 18 47.29 18.00 -7.34
N THR A 19 46.52 17.26 -6.54
CA THR A 19 45.60 16.25 -7.05
C THR A 19 44.49 16.98 -7.79
N ALA A 20 44.50 16.86 -9.12
CA ALA A 20 43.36 17.24 -9.94
C ALA A 20 42.17 16.35 -9.52
N LEU A 21 41.14 16.95 -8.92
CA LEU A 21 39.85 16.29 -8.77
C LEU A 21 39.30 16.08 -10.19
N ALA A 22 39.24 14.82 -10.61
CA ALA A 22 38.37 14.41 -11.69
C ALA A 22 36.93 14.62 -11.22
N SER A 23 36.25 15.61 -11.80
CA SER A 23 34.81 15.79 -11.67
C SER A 23 34.15 14.57 -12.32
N ALA A 24 33.88 13.54 -11.52
CA ALA A 24 32.95 12.49 -11.91
C ALA A 24 31.57 13.14 -11.98
N LEU A 25 31.10 13.39 -13.20
CA LEU A 25 29.69 13.61 -13.47
C LEU A 25 28.98 12.31 -13.06
N VAL A 26 28.50 12.26 -11.82
CA VAL A 26 27.50 11.29 -11.42
C VAL A 26 26.26 11.66 -12.24
N ILE A 27 26.07 10.97 -13.36
CA ILE A 27 24.76 10.90 -13.98
C ILE A 27 23.90 10.23 -12.92
N ALA A 28 23.09 11.02 -12.22
CA ALA A 28 22.00 10.50 -11.44
C ALA A 28 21.11 9.72 -12.42
N PHE A 29 21.25 8.40 -12.44
CA PHE A 29 20.20 7.54 -12.95
C PHE A 29 18.98 7.86 -12.10
N SER A 30 18.05 8.61 -12.67
CA SER A 30 16.69 8.64 -12.17
C SER A 30 16.00 7.49 -12.90
N PRO A 31 15.77 6.32 -12.27
CA PRO A 31 14.76 5.42 -12.79
C PRO A 31 13.41 6.02 -12.38
N ALA A 32 13.10 7.22 -12.89
CA ALA A 32 11.73 7.64 -13.00
C ALA A 32 11.22 6.91 -14.24
N ALA A 33 10.83 5.65 -14.05
CA ALA A 33 9.74 5.12 -14.84
C ALA A 33 8.62 6.15 -14.76
N LEU A 34 8.22 6.65 -15.92
CA LEU A 34 7.20 7.67 -16.03
C LEU A 34 5.89 6.99 -15.63
N ALA A 35 5.34 7.32 -14.47
CA ALA A 35 3.96 6.95 -14.20
C ALA A 35 3.05 7.79 -15.11
N ASP A 36 2.27 7.15 -15.96
CA ASP A 36 1.29 7.81 -16.83
C ASP A 36 -0.05 8.07 -16.12
N ASN A 37 -0.10 7.87 -14.79
CA ASN A 37 -1.33 7.87 -14.00
C ASN A 37 -2.38 6.93 -14.61
N ALA A 38 -1.99 5.67 -14.82
CA ALA A 38 -2.84 4.69 -15.47
C ALA A 38 -4.20 4.53 -14.75
N ILE A 39 -4.27 4.83 -13.45
CA ILE A 39 -5.52 4.93 -12.71
C ILE A 39 -5.70 6.30 -12.07
N ASP A 40 -6.97 6.68 -11.88
CA ASP A 40 -7.35 7.86 -11.12
C ASP A 40 -7.68 7.49 -9.66
N PHE A 41 -7.11 8.22 -8.71
CA PHE A 41 -7.48 8.09 -7.30
C PHE A 41 -8.78 8.82 -6.98
N ARG A 42 -9.53 8.26 -6.03
CA ARG A 42 -10.72 8.86 -5.44
C ARG A 42 -10.36 9.60 -4.16
N ASP A 43 -11.08 10.70 -3.94
CA ASP A 43 -11.04 11.41 -2.68
C ASP A 43 -11.79 10.63 -1.59
N TRP A 44 -11.39 10.88 -0.34
CA TRP A 44 -12.17 10.50 0.83
C TRP A 44 -13.19 11.61 1.16
N ASP A 45 -14.27 11.22 1.84
CA ASP A 45 -15.30 12.14 2.31
C ASP A 45 -14.69 13.16 3.29
N GLY A 46 -15.33 14.33 3.42
CA GLY A 46 -14.90 15.36 4.37
C GLY A 46 -13.76 16.27 3.90
N GLY A 47 -13.32 16.17 2.64
CA GLY A 47 -12.43 17.16 2.01
C GLY A 47 -10.95 17.03 2.37
N VAL A 48 -10.50 15.83 2.77
CA VAL A 48 -9.10 15.51 3.08
C VAL A 48 -8.18 15.49 1.84
N GLY A 49 -8.73 15.68 0.63
CA GLY A 49 -7.98 15.96 -0.60
C GLY A 49 -7.08 14.83 -1.09
N SER A 50 -6.11 15.16 -1.94
CA SER A 50 -5.28 14.21 -2.68
C SER A 50 -4.14 13.57 -1.88
N THR A 51 -3.90 14.01 -0.65
CA THR A 51 -2.89 13.45 0.27
C THR A 51 -3.50 13.16 1.64
N PRO A 52 -4.46 12.23 1.72
CA PRO A 52 -5.21 11.98 2.94
C PRO A 52 -4.30 11.29 3.98
N THR A 53 -4.13 11.92 5.12
CA THR A 53 -3.36 11.37 6.25
C THR A 53 -4.28 10.66 7.22
N LEU A 54 -3.79 9.57 7.79
CA LEU A 54 -4.45 8.79 8.84
C LEU A 54 -3.56 8.83 10.08
N ALA A 55 -4.02 9.53 11.11
CA ALA A 55 -3.35 9.55 12.41
C ALA A 55 -3.89 8.44 13.31
N ALA A 56 -3.08 7.96 14.26
CA ALA A 56 -3.55 7.02 15.28
C ALA A 56 -4.76 7.60 16.05
N GLY A 57 -5.82 6.82 16.16
CA GLY A 57 -7.10 7.21 16.76
C GLY A 57 -8.09 7.89 15.80
N SER A 58 -7.77 7.99 14.51
CA SER A 58 -8.63 8.60 13.49
C SER A 58 -9.13 7.59 12.46
N ALA A 59 -10.06 8.02 11.61
CA ALA A 59 -10.58 7.22 10.51
C ALA A 59 -10.85 8.07 9.27
N LEU A 60 -10.64 7.48 8.10
CA LEU A 60 -11.04 7.97 6.79
C LEU A 60 -12.27 7.21 6.32
N ASN A 61 -13.21 7.92 5.67
CA ASN A 61 -14.45 7.33 5.17
C ASN A 61 -14.69 7.78 3.74
N ALA A 62 -15.21 6.89 2.89
CA ALA A 62 -15.62 7.21 1.53
C ALA A 62 -16.91 6.47 1.19
N THR A 63 -17.89 7.19 0.64
CA THR A 63 -19.17 6.61 0.21
C THR A 63 -19.30 6.68 -1.30
N ARG A 64 -19.33 5.52 -1.99
CA ARG A 64 -19.41 5.47 -3.46
C ARG A 64 -20.18 4.27 -3.98
N ASP A 65 -20.81 4.46 -5.14
CA ASP A 65 -21.33 3.35 -5.94
C ASP A 65 -20.17 2.52 -6.51
N LEU A 66 -20.09 1.25 -6.13
CA LEU A 66 -19.11 0.29 -6.63
C LEU A 66 -19.74 -0.66 -7.65
N PRO A 67 -19.04 -0.97 -8.76
CA PRO A 67 -19.51 -1.95 -9.74
C PRO A 67 -19.67 -3.34 -9.13
N LYS A 68 -20.62 -4.09 -9.68
CA LYS A 68 -20.95 -5.47 -9.26
C LYS A 68 -19.80 -6.49 -9.34
N SER A 69 -18.86 -6.31 -10.28
CA SER A 69 -17.85 -7.32 -10.61
C SER A 69 -16.57 -6.69 -11.18
N ASN A 70 -16.12 -5.54 -10.66
CA ASN A 70 -14.84 -4.96 -11.09
C ASN A 70 -13.65 -5.56 -10.34
N TYR A 71 -13.87 -6.21 -9.19
CA TYR A 71 -12.78 -6.82 -8.43
C TYR A 71 -12.51 -8.25 -8.91
N SER A 72 -13.56 -9.05 -9.11
CA SER A 72 -13.45 -10.39 -9.66
C SER A 72 -14.77 -10.85 -10.28
N ALA A 73 -14.79 -12.08 -10.79
CA ALA A 73 -15.95 -12.75 -11.38
C ALA A 73 -16.51 -12.06 -12.64
N ASN A 74 -15.74 -11.17 -13.27
CA ASN A 74 -16.13 -10.56 -14.54
C ASN A 74 -15.87 -11.53 -15.70
N PRO A 75 -16.89 -12.05 -16.39
CA PRO A 75 -16.69 -13.00 -17.49
C PRO A 75 -15.94 -12.40 -18.69
N GLN A 76 -16.01 -11.08 -18.90
CA GLN A 76 -15.27 -10.42 -19.98
C GLN A 76 -13.77 -10.39 -19.69
N LEU A 77 -13.40 -10.37 -18.40
CA LEU A 77 -12.03 -10.31 -17.93
C LEU A 77 -11.50 -11.66 -17.44
N ALA A 78 -12.13 -12.77 -17.85
CA ALA A 78 -11.80 -14.12 -17.38
C ALA A 78 -11.76 -14.22 -15.84
N GLY A 79 -12.62 -13.49 -15.15
CA GLY A 79 -12.70 -13.47 -13.70
C GLY A 79 -11.76 -12.47 -13.00
N SER A 80 -10.88 -11.80 -13.73
CA SER A 80 -9.90 -10.82 -13.22
C SER A 80 -10.51 -9.43 -12.97
N ALA A 81 -9.72 -8.59 -12.31
CA ALA A 81 -10.11 -7.25 -11.93
C ALA A 81 -10.07 -6.27 -13.10
N TRP A 82 -10.91 -5.23 -13.03
CA TRP A 82 -10.94 -4.09 -13.95
C TRP A 82 -10.55 -2.82 -13.21
N ALA A 83 -9.36 -2.27 -13.47
CA ALA A 83 -8.85 -1.11 -12.73
C ALA A 83 -9.71 0.16 -12.89
N HIS A 84 -10.34 0.37 -14.05
CA HIS A 84 -11.07 1.61 -14.36
C HIS A 84 -12.58 1.55 -14.13
N ALA A 85 -13.17 0.35 -14.00
CA ALA A 85 -14.61 0.21 -13.85
C ALA A 85 -15.12 0.90 -12.59
N GLY A 86 -16.24 1.61 -12.69
CA GLY A 86 -16.80 2.39 -11.56
C GLY A 86 -16.12 3.75 -11.36
N GLY A 87 -15.35 4.20 -12.34
CA GLY A 87 -14.56 5.41 -12.26
C GLY A 87 -13.37 5.22 -11.33
N SER A 88 -12.58 4.17 -11.54
CA SER A 88 -11.34 3.87 -10.82
C SER A 88 -11.49 3.94 -9.29
N PRO A 89 -12.09 2.93 -8.62
CA PRO A 89 -12.30 2.88 -7.18
C PRO A 89 -11.00 2.54 -6.44
N TRP A 90 -10.06 3.47 -6.48
CA TRP A 90 -8.76 3.42 -5.83
C TRP A 90 -8.64 4.54 -4.81
N TRP A 91 -8.21 4.23 -3.60
CA TRP A 91 -7.93 5.23 -2.56
C TRP A 91 -6.51 5.07 -2.06
N THR A 92 -5.82 6.18 -1.87
CA THR A 92 -4.55 6.19 -1.14
C THR A 92 -4.77 6.72 0.26
N PHE A 93 -3.93 6.34 1.21
CA PHE A 93 -3.78 7.07 2.48
C PHE A 93 -2.35 6.98 3.01
N GLN A 94 -1.94 7.98 3.77
CA GLN A 94 -0.66 7.99 4.47
C GLN A 94 -0.88 7.76 5.96
N LEU A 95 -0.41 6.63 6.49
CA LEU A 95 -0.36 6.40 7.93
C LEU A 95 0.80 7.20 8.53
N THR A 96 0.54 8.05 9.51
CA THR A 96 1.56 8.98 10.05
C THR A 96 2.41 8.39 11.18
N SER A 97 1.94 7.32 11.81
CA SER A 97 2.57 6.65 12.94
C SER A 97 2.11 5.20 12.98
N ALA A 98 2.97 4.28 13.45
CA ALA A 98 2.59 2.88 13.58
C ALA A 98 1.30 2.71 14.39
N ALA A 99 0.40 1.85 13.91
CA ALA A 99 -0.91 1.63 14.52
C ALA A 99 -1.53 0.32 14.04
N ASP A 100 -2.49 -0.21 14.80
CA ASP A 100 -3.39 -1.23 14.29
C ASP A 100 -4.38 -0.57 13.33
N VAL A 101 -4.50 -1.07 12.11
CA VAL A 101 -5.36 -0.47 11.08
C VAL A 101 -6.42 -1.45 10.63
N THR A 102 -7.67 -1.02 10.61
CA THR A 102 -8.79 -1.78 10.04
C THR A 102 -9.26 -1.11 8.76
N VAL A 103 -9.37 -1.90 7.69
CA VAL A 103 -10.05 -1.53 6.44
C VAL A 103 -11.36 -2.30 6.38
N HIS A 104 -12.48 -1.60 6.29
CA HIS A 104 -13.81 -2.19 6.28
C HIS A 104 -14.64 -1.65 5.13
N LEU A 105 -15.26 -2.55 4.36
CA LEU A 105 -16.11 -2.24 3.22
C LEU A 105 -17.48 -2.88 3.43
N ALA A 106 -18.51 -2.04 3.56
CA ALA A 106 -19.88 -2.47 3.82
C ALA A 106 -20.88 -1.60 3.05
N PRO A 107 -22.11 -2.08 2.77
CA PRO A 107 -23.06 -1.30 2.01
C PRO A 107 -23.62 -0.16 2.83
N SER A 108 -23.88 0.96 2.16
CA SER A 108 -24.58 2.11 2.74
C SER A 108 -25.99 1.78 3.23
N ALA A 109 -26.63 0.78 2.61
CA ALA A 109 -27.87 0.17 3.05
C ALA A 109 -27.63 -1.28 3.48
N ALA A 110 -27.91 -1.61 4.74
CA ALA A 110 -27.56 -2.90 5.35
C ALA A 110 -28.08 -4.13 4.58
N GLU A 111 -29.24 -4.02 3.93
CA GLU A 111 -29.90 -5.10 3.18
C GLU A 111 -29.43 -5.22 1.72
N ALA A 112 -28.47 -4.39 1.29
CA ALA A 112 -28.04 -4.42 -0.10
C ALA A 112 -27.38 -5.76 -0.46
N ALA A 113 -27.89 -6.37 -1.53
CA ALA A 113 -27.31 -7.57 -2.12
C ALA A 113 -26.08 -7.18 -2.93
N PHE A 114 -24.92 -7.21 -2.27
CA PHE A 114 -23.61 -6.93 -2.88
C PHE A 114 -22.57 -7.91 -2.35
N LYS A 115 -21.56 -8.23 -3.15
CA LYS A 115 -20.43 -9.07 -2.76
C LYS A 115 -19.15 -8.24 -2.80
N PRO A 116 -18.82 -7.51 -1.72
CA PRO A 116 -17.64 -6.66 -1.72
C PRO A 116 -16.35 -7.45 -1.71
N ALA A 117 -15.35 -6.87 -2.35
CA ALA A 117 -13.98 -7.32 -2.25
C ALA A 117 -13.02 -6.14 -2.40
N PHE A 118 -11.85 -6.25 -1.79
CA PHE A 118 -10.79 -5.25 -1.92
C PHE A 118 -9.42 -5.86 -1.63
N THR A 119 -8.39 -5.18 -2.12
CA THR A 119 -6.98 -5.47 -1.81
C THR A 119 -6.31 -4.23 -1.25
N VAL A 120 -5.35 -4.43 -0.36
CA VAL A 120 -4.49 -3.39 0.19
C VAL A 120 -3.04 -3.65 -0.22
N TRP A 121 -2.42 -2.62 -0.78
CA TRP A 121 -0.99 -2.58 -1.07
C TRP A 121 -0.30 -1.47 -0.28
N THR A 122 1.02 -1.56 -0.19
CA THR A 122 1.90 -0.48 0.26
C THR A 122 2.77 0.02 -0.89
N SER A 123 2.96 1.33 -0.97
CA SER A 123 3.95 1.99 -1.82
C SER A 123 5.14 2.54 -1.02
N GLY A 124 5.17 2.29 0.29
CA GLY A 124 6.25 2.70 1.20
C GLY A 124 6.27 4.21 1.45
N ASP A 125 7.44 4.84 1.31
CA ASP A 125 7.65 6.25 1.70
C ASP A 125 6.98 7.27 0.77
N ALA A 126 6.65 6.87 -0.46
CA ALA A 126 6.04 7.72 -1.47
C ALA A 126 4.62 7.24 -1.78
N LYS A 127 3.71 8.19 -2.04
CA LYS A 127 2.36 7.88 -2.53
C LYS A 127 2.47 7.09 -3.84
N PHE A 128 1.60 6.09 -4.04
CA PHE A 128 1.51 5.38 -5.31
C PHE A 128 1.29 6.38 -6.46
N ASP A 129 2.07 6.23 -7.52
CA ASP A 129 2.12 7.15 -8.66
C ASP A 129 1.04 6.88 -9.72
N GLY A 130 0.24 5.82 -9.53
CA GLY A 130 -0.84 5.44 -10.43
C GLY A 130 -0.40 4.49 -11.55
N GLY A 131 0.88 4.13 -11.61
CA GLY A 131 1.42 3.16 -12.57
C GLY A 131 1.44 3.64 -14.02
N GLU A 132 1.77 2.71 -14.93
CA GLU A 132 1.89 2.92 -16.37
C GLU A 132 0.76 2.22 -17.14
N SER A 133 0.23 2.88 -18.17
CA SER A 133 -0.86 2.34 -19.00
C SER A 133 -0.36 1.51 -20.19
N ALA A 134 0.90 1.72 -20.59
CA ALA A 134 1.52 1.09 -21.76
C ALA A 134 2.43 -0.10 -21.40
N VAL A 135 1.89 -1.13 -20.74
CA VAL A 135 2.60 -2.40 -20.51
C VAL A 135 2.22 -3.42 -21.60
N ASP A 136 2.84 -3.27 -22.78
CA ASP A 136 2.48 -3.95 -24.03
C ASP A 136 2.79 -5.46 -24.09
N HIS A 137 3.46 -6.01 -23.07
CA HIS A 137 3.83 -7.43 -23.01
C HIS A 137 3.05 -8.22 -21.93
N GLU A 138 2.26 -7.56 -21.09
CA GLU A 138 1.35 -8.23 -20.15
C GLU A 138 -0.03 -8.38 -20.81
N ILE A 139 -0.33 -9.58 -21.31
CA ILE A 139 -1.64 -9.89 -21.91
C ILE A 139 -2.23 -11.11 -21.21
N ALA A 140 -3.43 -10.93 -20.63
CA ALA A 140 -4.20 -11.99 -20.00
C ALA A 140 -4.66 -13.05 -21.02
N THR A 141 -5.07 -14.21 -20.53
CA THR A 141 -5.53 -15.35 -21.36
C THR A 141 -6.74 -15.05 -22.26
N ASN A 142 -7.48 -13.98 -21.95
CA ASN A 142 -8.61 -13.48 -22.74
C ASN A 142 -8.25 -12.30 -23.66
N GLY A 143 -6.97 -11.95 -23.77
CA GLY A 143 -6.46 -10.92 -24.69
C GLY A 143 -6.48 -9.48 -24.16
N TRP A 144 -6.85 -9.26 -22.90
CA TRP A 144 -6.81 -7.93 -22.29
C TRP A 144 -5.44 -7.62 -21.69
N ASP A 145 -5.01 -6.36 -21.82
CA ASP A 145 -3.78 -5.84 -21.23
C ASP A 145 -4.00 -5.27 -19.83
N SER A 146 -2.89 -5.04 -19.12
CA SER A 146 -2.88 -4.27 -17.88
C SER A 146 -2.79 -2.76 -18.17
N PRO A 147 -3.43 -1.89 -17.37
CA PRO A 147 -4.28 -2.18 -16.20
C PRO A 147 -5.77 -2.43 -16.50
N HIS A 148 -6.22 -2.44 -17.77
CA HIS A 148 -7.64 -2.65 -18.09
C HIS A 148 -8.17 -3.94 -17.47
N SER A 149 -7.39 -5.02 -17.58
CA SER A 149 -7.50 -6.21 -16.76
C SER A 149 -6.26 -6.30 -15.87
N PHE A 150 -6.37 -6.74 -14.62
CA PHE A 150 -5.16 -6.92 -13.80
C PHE A 150 -5.34 -7.97 -12.71
N ASN A 151 -4.20 -8.42 -12.16
CA ASN A 151 -4.16 -9.35 -11.06
C ASN A 151 -4.25 -8.60 -9.73
N ALA A 152 -5.45 -8.56 -9.14
CA ALA A 152 -5.70 -7.80 -7.92
C ALA A 152 -5.20 -8.48 -6.63
N VAL A 153 -4.73 -9.74 -6.67
CA VAL A 153 -4.34 -10.48 -5.46
C VAL A 153 -2.91 -11.04 -5.52
N GLY A 154 -2.26 -10.95 -6.67
CA GLY A 154 -0.92 -11.46 -6.90
C GLY A 154 0.16 -10.63 -6.23
N GLN A 155 1.37 -11.21 -6.21
CA GLN A 155 2.57 -10.51 -5.79
C GLN A 155 2.98 -9.49 -6.84
N LEU A 156 3.65 -8.42 -6.41
CA LEU A 156 4.20 -7.45 -7.35
C LEU A 156 5.36 -8.08 -8.13
N GLY A 157 5.28 -8.02 -9.46
CA GLY A 157 6.14 -8.77 -10.36
C GLY A 157 5.54 -10.12 -10.80
N ASP A 158 4.31 -10.46 -10.39
CA ASP A 158 3.51 -11.47 -11.09
C ASP A 158 2.85 -10.86 -12.33
N PHE A 159 2.48 -11.69 -13.30
CA PHE A 159 1.68 -11.24 -14.45
C PHE A 159 0.38 -10.56 -13.99
N GLY A 160 0.06 -9.46 -14.67
CA GLY A 160 -1.06 -8.57 -14.36
C GLY A 160 -0.74 -7.54 -13.28
N THR A 161 0.51 -7.41 -12.84
CA THR A 161 0.93 -6.46 -11.79
C THR A 161 2.09 -5.55 -12.18
N TYR A 162 2.71 -5.75 -13.36
CA TYR A 162 3.91 -5.00 -13.70
C TYR A 162 3.62 -3.52 -13.77
N TRP A 163 2.46 -3.12 -14.32
CA TRP A 163 2.00 -1.74 -14.39
C TRP A 163 2.03 -0.98 -13.06
N MET A 164 1.90 -1.67 -11.92
CA MET A 164 1.96 -1.09 -10.57
C MET A 164 3.38 -1.02 -10.01
N SER A 165 4.30 -1.79 -10.59
CA SER A 165 5.60 -2.10 -10.00
C SER A 165 6.70 -2.22 -11.06
N HIS A 166 7.09 -3.44 -11.42
CA HIS A 166 8.19 -3.72 -12.33
C HIS A 166 7.99 -5.05 -13.04
N ASP A 167 8.66 -5.20 -14.19
CA ASP A 167 8.91 -6.48 -14.84
C ASP A 167 10.18 -7.10 -14.26
N PRO A 168 10.12 -8.29 -13.61
CA PRO A 168 11.27 -8.93 -13.00
C PRO A 168 12.28 -9.49 -14.01
N ASP A 169 11.87 -9.78 -15.25
CA ASP A 169 12.74 -10.35 -16.27
C ASP A 169 13.64 -9.29 -16.91
N THR A 170 13.09 -8.09 -17.13
CA THR A 170 13.82 -6.97 -17.75
C THR A 170 14.35 -5.95 -16.73
N GLY A 171 13.80 -5.95 -15.50
CA GLY A 171 14.06 -4.91 -14.50
C GLY A 171 13.42 -3.56 -14.83
N THR A 172 12.55 -3.51 -15.84
CA THR A 172 11.82 -2.29 -16.20
C THR A 172 10.84 -1.94 -15.09
N VAL A 173 10.93 -0.72 -14.57
CA VAL A 173 9.99 -0.21 -13.58
C VAL A 173 8.85 0.49 -14.32
N TYR A 174 7.62 0.36 -13.81
CA TYR A 174 6.41 0.95 -14.36
C TYR A 174 5.57 1.70 -13.30
N GLY A 175 5.80 1.38 -12.02
CA GLY A 175 5.20 2.07 -10.89
C GLY A 175 6.00 1.87 -9.62
N ASN A 176 5.60 2.53 -8.54
CA ASN A 176 6.33 2.53 -7.28
C ASN A 176 5.72 1.66 -6.16
N MET A 177 4.73 0.80 -6.46
CA MET A 177 4.17 -0.12 -5.47
C MET A 177 5.23 -1.10 -4.95
N LYS A 178 5.16 -1.46 -3.66
CA LYS A 178 6.20 -2.24 -2.96
C LYS A 178 5.76 -3.63 -2.55
N GLU A 179 4.53 -3.79 -2.08
CA GLU A 179 4.03 -5.10 -1.68
C GLU A 179 2.51 -5.17 -1.69
N THR A 180 1.98 -6.35 -2.01
CA THR A 180 0.58 -6.71 -1.79
C THR A 180 0.46 -7.25 -0.37
N LEU A 181 -0.27 -6.57 0.50
CA LEU A 181 -0.34 -6.95 1.92
C LEU A 181 -1.45 -7.98 2.17
N GLY A 182 -2.64 -7.74 1.62
CA GLY A 182 -3.78 -8.59 1.94
C GLY A 182 -5.00 -8.25 1.09
N TYR A 183 -5.90 -9.21 0.97
CA TYR A 183 -7.18 -9.01 0.31
C TYR A 183 -8.33 -9.68 1.05
N ALA A 184 -9.54 -9.14 0.86
CA ALA A 184 -10.77 -9.74 1.35
C ALA A 184 -11.80 -9.80 0.23
N ASN A 185 -12.52 -10.92 0.12
CA ASN A 185 -13.51 -11.17 -0.91
C ASN A 185 -14.73 -11.92 -0.36
N ALA A 186 -15.88 -11.25 -0.33
CA ALA A 186 -17.16 -11.83 0.07
C ALA A 186 -17.87 -12.59 -1.07
N GLY A 187 -17.41 -12.44 -2.32
CA GLY A 187 -17.92 -13.16 -3.48
C GLY A 187 -17.52 -14.63 -3.49
N ALA A 188 -17.99 -15.37 -4.49
CA ALA A 188 -17.58 -16.75 -4.69
C ALA A 188 -16.08 -16.83 -5.04
N ALA A 189 -15.43 -17.91 -4.63
CA ALA A 189 -14.06 -18.17 -5.05
C ALA A 189 -13.98 -18.31 -6.59
N GLN A 190 -12.99 -17.66 -7.19
CA GLN A 190 -12.65 -17.74 -8.60
C GLN A 190 -11.36 -18.53 -8.73
N ALA A 191 -11.44 -19.71 -9.34
CA ALA A 191 -10.26 -20.52 -9.64
C ALA A 191 -9.72 -20.12 -11.01
N VAL A 192 -8.44 -19.71 -11.05
CA VAL A 192 -7.69 -19.34 -12.25
C VAL A 192 -8.34 -18.21 -13.05
N GLY A 193 -7.97 -16.98 -12.70
CA GLY A 193 -8.33 -15.78 -13.44
C GLY A 193 -7.54 -15.63 -14.74
N GLY A 194 -7.79 -14.51 -15.43
CA GLY A 194 -7.14 -14.14 -16.69
C GLY A 194 -5.62 -14.08 -16.62
N TRP A 195 -5.05 -13.84 -15.44
CA TRP A 195 -3.62 -13.74 -15.18
C TRP A 195 -3.05 -14.98 -14.45
N GLY A 196 -3.86 -16.03 -14.29
CA GLY A 196 -3.49 -17.25 -13.55
C GLY A 196 -3.68 -17.13 -12.04
N GLU A 197 -4.18 -16.00 -11.55
CA GLU A 197 -4.46 -15.74 -10.15
C GLU A 197 -5.63 -16.59 -9.62
N SER A 198 -5.71 -16.77 -8.31
CA SER A 198 -6.85 -17.42 -7.68
C SER A 198 -7.41 -16.52 -6.59
N VAL A 199 -8.61 -16.03 -6.79
CA VAL A 199 -9.29 -15.13 -5.84
C VAL A 199 -10.20 -15.97 -4.96
N GLN A 200 -9.78 -16.25 -3.72
CA GLN A 200 -10.54 -17.10 -2.81
C GLN A 200 -11.64 -16.30 -2.08
N HIS A 201 -12.65 -17.00 -1.56
CA HIS A 201 -13.62 -16.41 -0.64
C HIS A 201 -13.03 -16.34 0.77
N GLY A 202 -13.08 -15.17 1.42
CA GLY A 202 -12.49 -14.97 2.74
C GLY A 202 -11.61 -13.74 2.82
N ALA A 203 -10.79 -13.67 3.86
CA ALA A 203 -9.76 -12.66 4.07
C ALA A 203 -8.40 -13.35 4.16
N PHE A 204 -7.42 -12.81 3.45
CA PHE A 204 -6.13 -13.46 3.26
C PHE A 204 -5.01 -12.46 3.47
N ASP A 205 -4.07 -12.89 4.30
CA ASP A 205 -2.71 -12.36 4.31
C ASP A 205 -1.97 -12.90 3.08
N VAL A 206 -1.43 -12.00 2.28
CA VAL A 206 -0.58 -12.35 1.15
C VAL A 206 0.75 -11.59 1.19
N SER A 207 1.08 -10.94 2.32
CA SER A 207 2.38 -10.32 2.47
C SER A 207 3.49 -11.38 2.40
N ILE A 208 4.61 -10.98 1.80
CA ILE A 208 5.83 -11.79 1.70
C ILE A 208 6.87 -11.38 2.75
N THR A 209 6.73 -10.16 3.29
CA THR A 209 7.54 -9.62 4.38
C THR A 209 6.65 -9.09 5.50
N ASN A 210 7.26 -8.92 6.68
CA ASN A 210 6.65 -8.23 7.82
C ASN A 210 7.27 -6.84 8.00
N ASP A 211 7.75 -6.23 6.90
CA ASP A 211 8.43 -4.94 6.95
C ASP A 211 7.43 -3.78 7.15
N TYR A 212 6.20 -3.96 6.66
CA TYR A 212 5.15 -2.94 6.72
C TYR A 212 4.09 -3.22 7.78
N GLU A 213 4.01 -4.45 8.28
CA GLU A 213 3.00 -4.89 9.25
C GLU A 213 3.49 -6.16 9.96
N SER A 214 2.88 -6.52 11.10
CA SER A 214 3.29 -7.71 11.90
C SER A 214 2.25 -8.83 11.96
N GLY A 215 1.07 -8.61 11.40
CA GLY A 215 0.11 -9.65 11.03
C GLY A 215 -1.11 -9.07 10.31
N VAL A 216 -1.53 -9.71 9.21
CA VAL A 216 -2.80 -9.43 8.54
C VAL A 216 -3.85 -10.47 8.94
N THR A 217 -5.02 -10.00 9.35
CA THR A 217 -6.19 -10.83 9.63
C THR A 217 -7.43 -10.21 9.00
N GLY A 218 -8.57 -10.91 9.05
CA GLY A 218 -9.81 -10.34 8.56
C GLY A 218 -10.95 -11.33 8.56
N ALA A 219 -12.07 -10.87 8.01
CA ALA A 219 -13.26 -11.67 7.82
C ALA A 219 -14.11 -11.09 6.70
N VAL A 220 -15.03 -11.90 6.19
CA VAL A 220 -16.06 -11.48 5.25
C VAL A 220 -17.42 -11.95 5.76
N GLY A 221 -18.43 -11.13 5.51
CA GLY A 221 -19.82 -11.48 5.75
C GLY A 221 -20.58 -11.70 4.45
N SER A 222 -21.90 -11.70 4.55
CA SER A 222 -22.76 -11.88 3.37
C SER A 222 -22.62 -10.74 2.35
N ASN A 223 -22.33 -9.52 2.83
CA ASN A 223 -22.26 -8.30 2.03
C ASN A 223 -21.23 -7.29 2.56
N TRP A 224 -20.32 -7.69 3.44
CA TRP A 224 -19.22 -6.85 3.93
C TRP A 224 -17.89 -7.61 3.89
N ALA A 225 -16.79 -6.87 3.84
CA ALA A 225 -15.43 -7.40 3.88
C ALA A 225 -14.55 -6.55 4.81
N GLN A 226 -13.62 -7.19 5.52
CA GLN A 226 -12.72 -6.53 6.46
C GLN A 226 -11.31 -7.13 6.42
N LEU A 227 -10.31 -6.27 6.51
CA LEU A 227 -8.94 -6.62 6.87
C LEU A 227 -8.51 -5.80 8.09
N SER A 228 -7.69 -6.40 8.94
CA SER A 228 -7.07 -5.79 10.10
C SER A 228 -5.56 -6.07 10.07
N PHE A 229 -4.78 -5.01 10.06
CA PHE A 229 -3.33 -5.00 10.06
C PHE A 229 -2.84 -4.71 11.47
N THR A 230 -1.99 -5.58 12.01
CA THR A 230 -1.40 -5.43 13.33
C THR A 230 -0.09 -4.65 13.20
N ASN A 231 0.04 -3.55 13.92
CA ASN A 231 1.23 -2.69 13.88
C ASN A 231 1.65 -2.34 12.42
N LEU A 232 0.70 -1.79 11.66
CA LEU A 232 0.96 -1.27 10.31
C LEU A 232 1.93 -0.08 10.44
N GLN A 233 3.03 -0.08 9.72
CA GLN A 233 4.11 0.91 9.83
C GLN A 233 3.74 2.24 9.15
N PRO A 234 4.35 3.37 9.53
CA PRO A 234 4.16 4.64 8.82
C PRO A 234 4.52 4.50 7.35
N GLY A 235 3.69 5.04 6.47
CA GLY A 235 3.87 4.88 5.03
C GLY A 235 2.60 5.13 4.23
N TRP A 236 2.71 4.97 2.92
CA TRP A 236 1.61 5.09 1.97
C TRP A 236 1.03 3.75 1.59
N TYR A 237 -0.30 3.71 1.60
CA TYR A 237 -1.09 2.54 1.32
C TYR A 237 -2.15 2.84 0.27
N VAL A 238 -2.55 1.80 -0.45
CA VAL A 238 -3.56 1.88 -1.51
C VAL A 238 -4.62 0.81 -1.31
N VAL A 239 -5.87 1.19 -1.48
CA VAL A 239 -7.03 0.29 -1.46
C VAL A 239 -7.70 0.32 -2.83
N PHE A 240 -7.83 -0.84 -3.47
CA PHE A 240 -8.72 -1.04 -4.62
C PHE A 240 -9.94 -1.81 -4.16
N ALA A 241 -11.14 -1.27 -4.39
CA ALA A 241 -12.37 -1.90 -3.94
C ALA A 241 -13.36 -2.12 -5.08
N GLY A 242 -14.20 -3.14 -4.94
CA GLY A 242 -15.18 -3.48 -5.93
C GLY A 242 -16.14 -4.58 -5.53
N GLY A 243 -16.96 -4.98 -6.49
CA GLY A 243 -17.80 -6.16 -6.38
C GLY A 243 -17.13 -7.40 -6.99
N ALA A 244 -17.55 -8.56 -6.50
CA ALA A 244 -17.06 -9.89 -6.86
C ALA A 244 -18.18 -10.83 -7.33
N ASP A 245 -19.29 -10.29 -7.84
CA ASP A 245 -20.42 -11.08 -8.36
C ASP A 245 -21.12 -10.40 -9.54
N HIS A 246 -20.94 -10.96 -10.73
CA HIS A 246 -21.49 -10.40 -11.97
C HIS A 246 -23.02 -10.44 -12.08
N ALA A 247 -23.69 -11.25 -11.26
CA ALA A 247 -25.14 -11.36 -11.26
C ALA A 247 -25.84 -10.23 -10.48
N LEU A 248 -25.09 -9.47 -9.68
CA LEU A 248 -25.63 -8.41 -8.83
C LEU A 248 -25.67 -7.05 -9.53
N ALA A 249 -26.04 -6.01 -8.79
CA ALA A 249 -26.09 -4.63 -9.27
C ALA A 249 -24.99 -3.78 -8.64
N THR A 250 -24.63 -2.69 -9.33
CA THR A 250 -23.87 -1.60 -8.72
C THR A 250 -24.58 -1.12 -7.46
N THR A 251 -23.83 -0.94 -6.37
CA THR A 251 -24.37 -0.64 -5.04
C THR A 251 -23.54 0.44 -4.35
N GLY A 252 -24.19 1.32 -3.60
CA GLY A 252 -23.51 2.31 -2.76
C GLY A 252 -22.85 1.66 -1.55
N MET A 253 -21.54 1.79 -1.46
CA MET A 253 -20.68 1.18 -0.43
C MET A 253 -19.96 2.26 0.39
N ASN A 254 -19.74 1.94 1.67
CA ASN A 254 -18.96 2.72 2.61
C ASN A 254 -17.62 2.01 2.83
N LEU A 255 -16.53 2.66 2.43
CA LEU A 255 -15.17 2.27 2.77
C LEU A 255 -14.74 3.06 4.01
N THR A 256 -14.30 2.37 5.06
CA THR A 256 -13.75 2.97 6.27
C THR A 256 -12.34 2.43 6.51
N VAL A 257 -11.38 3.31 6.76
CA VAL A 257 -10.03 2.95 7.20
C VAL A 257 -9.78 3.63 8.53
N SER A 258 -9.62 2.85 9.60
CA SER A 258 -9.45 3.38 10.95
C SER A 258 -8.14 2.91 11.57
N ALA A 259 -7.39 3.82 12.17
CA ALA A 259 -6.19 3.51 12.93
C ALA A 259 -6.48 3.56 14.43
N VAL A 260 -6.19 2.47 15.15
CA VAL A 260 -6.27 2.37 16.59
C VAL A 260 -4.85 2.48 17.15
N PRO A 261 -4.60 3.37 18.14
CA PRO A 261 -3.30 3.45 18.79
C PRO A 261 -2.92 2.13 19.43
N GLU A 262 -1.63 1.79 19.42
CA GLU A 262 -1.14 0.58 20.08
C GLU A 262 -1.51 0.55 21.58
N PRO A 263 -1.77 -0.64 22.17
CA PRO A 263 -2.11 -0.80 23.57
C PRO A 263 -1.14 -0.09 24.54
N GLU A 264 0.14 -0.05 24.22
CA GLU A 264 1.21 0.59 24.98
C GLU A 264 0.97 2.10 25.11
N SER A 265 0.41 2.75 24.08
CA SER A 265 0.06 4.17 24.11
C SER A 265 -1.02 4.43 25.16
N TYR A 266 -2.00 3.53 25.29
CA TYR A 266 -3.00 3.60 26.36
C TYR A 266 -2.40 3.32 27.72
N ALA A 267 -1.49 2.36 27.83
CA ALA A 267 -0.78 2.08 29.08
C ALA A 267 0.03 3.30 29.56
N MET A 268 0.74 3.97 28.66
CA MET A 268 1.50 5.19 28.96
C MET A 268 0.60 6.37 29.32
N LEU A 269 -0.53 6.53 28.63
CA LEU A 269 -1.55 7.53 28.98
C LEU A 269 -2.10 7.28 30.39
N LEU A 270 -2.49 6.04 30.70
CA LEU A 270 -2.99 5.66 32.01
C LEU A 270 -1.92 5.82 33.10
N ALA A 271 -0.67 5.48 32.81
CA ALA A 271 0.45 5.73 33.73
C ALA A 271 0.62 7.23 34.00
N GLY A 272 0.57 8.07 32.96
CA GLY A 272 0.63 9.52 33.09
C GLY A 272 -0.51 10.08 33.94
N LEU A 273 -1.75 9.65 33.69
CA LEU A 273 -2.93 10.04 34.48
C LEU A 273 -2.83 9.56 35.92
N GLY A 274 -2.32 8.35 36.16
CA GLY A 274 -2.07 7.80 37.48
C GLY A 274 -1.08 8.65 38.28
N LEU A 275 0.01 9.09 37.66
CA LEU A 275 1.00 9.99 38.27
C LEU A 275 0.39 11.35 38.62
N LEU A 276 -0.39 11.96 37.71
CA LEU A 276 -1.06 13.23 37.96
C LEU A 276 -2.08 13.12 39.12
N GLY A 277 -2.86 12.03 39.16
CA GLY A 277 -3.77 11.74 40.26
C GLY A 277 -3.04 11.59 41.59
N ALA A 278 -1.92 10.86 41.63
CA ALA A 278 -1.10 10.69 42.81
C ALA A 278 -0.51 12.04 43.30
N MET A 279 -0.01 12.88 42.40
CA MET A 279 0.49 14.22 42.74
C MET A 279 -0.61 15.14 43.25
N SER A 280 -1.80 15.12 42.62
CA SER A 280 -2.95 15.90 43.09
C SER A 280 -3.41 15.47 44.48
N ARG A 281 -3.33 14.17 44.81
CA ARG A 281 -3.66 13.67 46.15
C ARG A 281 -2.68 14.19 47.20
N ARG A 282 -1.37 14.18 46.90
CA ARG A 282 -0.33 14.69 47.83
C ARG A 282 -0.55 16.17 48.14
N ARG A 283 -0.86 16.99 47.13
CA ARG A 283 -1.16 18.43 47.33
C ARG A 283 -2.41 18.73 48.16
N ARG A 284 -3.32 17.77 48.37
CA ARG A 284 -4.50 17.93 49.23
C ARG A 284 -4.25 17.45 50.66
N SER A 285 -3.18 16.68 50.87
CA SER A 285 -2.79 16.17 52.18
C SER A 285 -1.81 17.08 52.92
N ASP A 286 -1.32 18.12 52.24
CA ASP A 286 -0.52 19.24 52.77
C ASP A 286 -1.41 20.48 52.90
#